data_AF-A0A182PQI7-F1
#
_entry.id   AF-A0A182PQI7-F1
#
_cell.length_a   1.000
_cell.length_b   1.000
_cell.length_c   1.000
_cell.angle_alpha   90.00
_cell.angle_beta   90.00
_cell.angle_gamma   90.00
#
_symmetry.space_group_name_H-M   'P 1'
#
loop_
_entity.id
_entity.type
_entity.pdbx_description
1 polymer ?
#
loop_
_entity_poly.entity_id
_entity_poly.type
_entity_poly.pdbx_seq_one_letter_code
_entity_poly.pdbx_strand_id
1 'polypeptide(L)'
;MKFLPIVFAALCVGFASAATLREEFDQLLPYLNMDQVRAIYNRYIETDPQVAEIYSFLQTDEVDRAWIVLISQPELRTITDWTEVRGVSIRDYLNSIAAMLGLTPIAATRTAGKNARSWSAMMDEIRAVSDIDGAYQLAQQFIATPGSEFAELHHMVVELHDVFHEVAEHPDVLRVSNQLRAYGVDVDRILEVIYMFFGWHDH
;
A
#
# COMPACT_ATOMS: atom_id res chain seq x y z
N MET A 1 -3.55 2.67 16.91
CA MET A 1 -2.33 2.85 16.11
C MET A 1 -1.75 1.50 15.63
N LYS A 2 -2.52 0.66 14.91
CA LYS A 2 -2.12 -0.74 14.62
C LYS A 2 -2.15 -1.15 13.13
N PHE A 3 -2.42 -0.24 12.20
CA PHE A 3 -2.62 -0.58 10.78
C PHE A 3 -1.90 0.34 9.78
N LEU A 4 -1.06 1.25 10.29
CA LEU A 4 -0.07 2.03 9.52
C LEU A 4 0.97 1.23 8.70
N PRO A 5 1.28 -0.07 8.96
CA PRO A 5 2.36 -0.78 8.27
C PRO A 5 2.18 -0.97 6.76
N ILE A 6 0.95 -1.29 6.32
CA ILE A 6 0.71 -1.72 4.94
C ILE A 6 0.74 -0.52 3.99
N VAL A 7 0.23 0.62 4.46
CA VAL A 7 0.19 1.88 3.73
C VAL A 7 1.59 2.45 3.56
N PHE A 8 2.42 2.36 4.60
CA PHE A 8 3.83 2.77 4.52
C PHE A 8 4.67 1.82 3.68
N ALA A 9 4.43 0.51 3.79
CA ALA A 9 5.05 -0.47 2.89
C ALA A 9 4.65 -0.24 1.43
N ALA A 10 3.41 0.23 1.20
CA ALA A 10 2.85 0.67 -0.08
C ALA A 10 3.47 1.98 -0.63
N LEU A 11 4.34 2.67 0.11
CA LEU A 11 4.85 4.00 -0.27
C LEU A 11 6.37 4.07 -0.42
N CYS A 12 7.12 3.00 -0.14
CA CYS A 12 8.58 3.05 -0.20
C CYS A 12 9.18 1.78 -0.81
N VAL A 13 9.36 1.68 -2.14
CA VAL A 13 10.43 0.87 -2.80
C VAL A 13 10.77 1.45 -4.18
N GLY A 14 12.05 1.67 -4.50
CA GLY A 14 12.47 1.83 -5.91
C GLY A 14 13.83 2.51 -6.18
N PHE A 15 14.91 1.70 -6.25
CA PHE A 15 16.09 1.75 -7.17
C PHE A 15 16.75 3.10 -7.62
N ALA A 16 18.04 3.34 -7.32
CA ALA A 16 18.91 4.54 -7.48
C ALA A 16 18.86 5.46 -8.73
N SER A 17 18.83 6.79 -8.48
CA SER A 17 19.89 7.75 -8.85
C SER A 17 19.79 9.07 -8.05
N ALA A 18 20.86 9.85 -7.98
CA ALA A 18 21.10 10.94 -7.04
C ALA A 18 20.05 12.08 -7.06
N ALA A 19 19.11 12.02 -6.14
CA ALA A 19 18.29 13.13 -5.65
C ALA A 19 18.02 12.88 -4.16
N THR A 20 17.85 13.93 -3.36
CA THR A 20 17.56 13.83 -1.92
C THR A 20 16.41 12.87 -1.62
N LEU A 21 15.38 12.84 -2.49
CA LEU A 21 14.25 11.93 -2.37
C LEU A 21 14.68 10.46 -2.41
N ARG A 22 15.59 10.10 -3.32
CA ARG A 22 16.01 8.72 -3.49
C ARG A 22 16.77 8.21 -2.26
N GLU A 23 17.63 9.05 -1.70
CA GLU A 23 18.38 8.74 -0.49
C GLU A 23 17.47 8.66 0.74
N GLU A 24 16.47 9.54 0.86
CA GLU A 24 15.46 9.51 1.91
C GLU A 24 14.63 8.22 1.85
N PHE A 25 14.22 7.82 0.64
CA PHE A 25 13.54 6.54 0.42
C PHE A 25 14.41 5.34 0.77
N ASP A 26 15.68 5.32 0.37
CA ASP A 26 16.60 4.22 0.69
C ASP A 26 16.85 4.04 2.17
N GLN A 27 16.72 5.11 2.96
CA GLN A 27 16.79 5.04 4.41
C GLN A 27 15.50 4.47 5.03
N LEU A 28 14.34 4.58 4.37
CA LEU A 28 13.07 4.00 4.85
C LEU A 28 12.94 2.51 4.54
N LEU A 29 13.54 2.01 3.44
CA LEU A 29 13.41 0.61 3.02
C LEU A 29 13.78 -0.45 4.07
N PRO A 30 14.89 -0.30 4.83
CA PRO A 30 15.31 -1.32 5.78
C PRO A 30 14.29 -1.53 6.90
N TYR A 31 13.53 -0.50 7.25
CA TYR A 31 12.49 -0.58 8.26
C TYR A 31 11.32 -1.47 7.84
N LEU A 32 11.04 -1.59 6.53
CA LEU A 32 9.93 -2.39 6.04
C LEU A 32 10.26 -3.88 5.97
N ASN A 33 11.53 -4.24 5.83
CA ASN A 33 12.01 -5.63 5.80
C ASN A 33 11.29 -6.48 4.72
N MET A 34 11.24 -5.95 3.50
CA MET A 34 10.40 -6.45 2.39
C MET A 34 10.64 -7.92 2.02
N ASP A 35 11.85 -8.43 2.19
CA ASP A 35 12.17 -9.84 1.94
C ASP A 35 11.46 -10.76 2.94
N GLN A 36 11.42 -10.37 4.22
CA GLN A 36 10.71 -11.12 5.27
C GLN A 36 9.21 -10.98 5.11
N VAL A 37 8.71 -9.78 4.78
CA VAL A 37 7.28 -9.56 4.48
C VAL A 37 6.82 -10.46 3.33
N ARG A 38 7.59 -10.51 2.23
CA ARG A 38 7.31 -11.40 1.10
C ARG A 38 7.32 -12.88 1.51
N ALA A 39 8.28 -13.30 2.33
CA ALA A 39 8.36 -14.68 2.80
C ALA A 39 7.16 -15.06 3.68
N ILE A 40 6.73 -14.17 4.58
CA ILE A 40 5.52 -14.37 5.40
C ILE A 40 4.29 -14.47 4.50
N TYR A 41 4.12 -13.52 3.57
CA TYR A 41 2.98 -13.48 2.66
C TYR A 41 2.87 -14.77 1.82
N ASN A 42 3.96 -15.18 1.16
CA ASN A 42 3.98 -16.40 0.35
C ASN A 42 3.66 -17.65 1.19
N ARG A 43 4.22 -17.75 2.41
CA ARG A 43 3.91 -18.86 3.30
C ARG A 43 2.43 -18.90 3.67
N TYR A 44 1.81 -17.77 3.98
CA TYR A 44 0.39 -17.73 4.33
C TYR A 44 -0.51 -18.06 3.13
N ILE A 45 -0.15 -17.64 1.92
CA ILE A 45 -0.86 -18.08 0.69
C ILE A 45 -0.83 -19.61 0.55
N GLU A 46 0.32 -20.23 0.82
CA GLU A 46 0.46 -21.69 0.66
C GLU A 46 -0.19 -22.49 1.79
N THR A 47 -0.20 -21.93 3.00
CA THR A 47 -0.55 -22.68 4.23
C THR A 47 -1.93 -22.35 4.78
N ASP A 48 -2.49 -21.18 4.46
CA ASP A 48 -3.76 -20.71 5.00
C ASP A 48 -4.84 -20.56 3.90
N PRO A 49 -5.92 -21.35 3.95
CA PRO A 49 -6.98 -21.29 2.96
C PRO A 49 -7.70 -19.94 2.86
N GLN A 50 -7.80 -19.19 3.96
CA GLN A 50 -8.43 -17.87 3.95
C GLN A 50 -7.55 -16.87 3.20
N VAL A 51 -6.24 -16.86 3.49
CA VAL A 51 -5.31 -15.96 2.80
C VAL A 51 -5.20 -16.32 1.32
N ALA A 52 -5.21 -17.61 0.97
CA ALA A 52 -5.24 -18.07 -0.41
C ALA A 52 -6.49 -17.60 -1.18
N GLU A 53 -7.64 -17.53 -0.52
CA GLU A 53 -8.88 -17.02 -1.12
C GLU A 53 -8.85 -15.51 -1.30
N ILE A 54 -8.41 -14.75 -0.29
CA ILE A 54 -8.23 -13.30 -0.42
C ILE A 54 -7.26 -13.00 -1.57
N TYR A 55 -6.15 -13.75 -1.66
CA TYR A 55 -5.20 -13.65 -2.75
C TYR A 55 -5.87 -13.92 -4.11
N SER A 56 -6.65 -15.00 -4.21
CA SER A 56 -7.39 -15.34 -5.44
C SER A 56 -8.40 -14.26 -5.84
N PHE A 57 -9.06 -13.63 -4.86
CA PHE A 57 -9.96 -12.49 -5.11
C PHE A 57 -9.20 -11.27 -5.65
N LEU A 58 -8.01 -10.97 -5.11
CA LEU A 58 -7.17 -9.86 -5.59
C LEU A 58 -6.75 -10.00 -7.05
N GLN A 59 -6.78 -11.22 -7.60
CA GLN A 59 -6.45 -11.50 -9.01
C GLN A 59 -7.65 -11.40 -9.95
N THR A 60 -8.82 -10.98 -9.49
CA THR A 60 -10.03 -10.90 -10.33
C THR A 60 -10.06 -9.64 -11.19
N ASP A 61 -10.75 -9.71 -12.33
CA ASP A 61 -11.00 -8.55 -13.21
C ASP A 61 -11.69 -7.38 -12.48
N GLU A 62 -12.43 -7.67 -11.41
CA GLU A 62 -13.04 -6.65 -10.56
C GLU A 62 -12.00 -5.84 -9.79
N VAL A 63 -11.00 -6.51 -9.24
CA VAL A 63 -9.88 -5.84 -8.57
C VAL A 63 -9.00 -5.11 -9.58
N ASP A 64 -8.80 -5.68 -10.78
CA ASP A 64 -8.09 -4.99 -11.87
C ASP A 64 -8.79 -3.68 -12.28
N ARG A 65 -10.12 -3.66 -12.38
CA ARG A 65 -10.86 -2.41 -12.65
C ARG A 65 -10.68 -1.38 -11.54
N ALA A 66 -10.77 -1.79 -10.28
CA ALA A 66 -10.52 -0.88 -9.15
C ALA A 66 -9.08 -0.35 -9.15
N TRP A 67 -8.12 -1.20 -9.51
CA TRP A 67 -6.72 -0.84 -9.68
C TRP A 67 -6.53 0.18 -10.80
N ILE A 68 -7.16 -0.02 -11.96
CA ILE A 68 -7.13 0.92 -13.09
C ILE A 68 -7.68 2.29 -12.68
N VAL A 69 -8.79 2.32 -11.95
CA VAL A 69 -9.36 3.58 -11.43
C VAL A 69 -8.34 4.30 -10.56
N LEU A 70 -7.67 3.58 -9.65
CA LEU A 70 -6.62 4.15 -8.81
C LEU A 70 -5.48 4.71 -9.67
N ILE A 71 -4.90 3.94 -10.59
CA ILE A 71 -3.67 4.35 -11.32
C ILE A 71 -3.92 5.34 -12.47
N SER A 72 -5.17 5.53 -12.89
CA SER A 72 -5.52 6.40 -14.02
C SER A 72 -5.73 7.86 -13.64
N GLN A 73 -5.56 8.20 -12.36
CA GLN A 73 -5.73 9.58 -11.90
C GLN A 73 -4.67 10.50 -12.51
N PRO A 74 -5.05 11.63 -13.14
CA PRO A 74 -4.11 12.60 -13.70
C PRO A 74 -3.06 13.08 -12.69
N GLU A 75 -3.46 13.22 -11.43
CA GLU A 75 -2.64 13.69 -10.32
C GLU A 75 -1.54 12.69 -9.95
N LEU A 76 -1.84 11.38 -10.06
CA LEU A 76 -0.80 10.36 -9.93
C LEU A 76 0.24 10.47 -11.02
N ARG A 77 -0.14 10.84 -12.24
CA ARG A 77 0.82 11.07 -13.32
C ARG A 77 1.77 12.22 -12.99
N THR A 78 1.24 13.31 -12.43
CA THR A 78 2.05 14.44 -11.98
C THR A 78 3.04 14.03 -10.90
N ILE A 79 2.59 13.25 -9.91
CA ILE A 79 3.47 12.73 -8.85
C ILE A 79 4.52 11.77 -9.43
N THR A 80 4.12 10.82 -10.29
CA THR A 80 5.06 9.85 -10.89
C THR A 80 6.11 10.55 -11.75
N ASP A 81 5.73 11.54 -12.55
CA ASP A 81 6.67 12.29 -13.38
C ASP A 81 7.65 13.10 -12.51
N TRP A 82 7.17 13.68 -11.40
CA TRP A 82 7.98 14.44 -10.44
C TRP A 82 8.98 13.57 -9.66
N THR A 83 8.59 12.35 -9.27
CA THR A 83 9.48 11.43 -8.57
C THR A 83 10.46 10.73 -9.53
N GLU A 84 10.05 10.44 -10.77
CA GLU A 84 10.89 9.76 -11.75
C GLU A 84 12.14 10.58 -12.08
N VAL A 85 12.00 11.90 -12.26
CA VAL A 85 13.14 12.81 -12.47
C VAL A 85 14.05 12.94 -11.24
N ARG A 86 13.57 12.49 -10.07
CA ARG A 86 14.29 12.42 -8.79
C ARG A 86 14.76 11.01 -8.45
N GLY A 87 14.79 10.12 -9.45
CA GLY A 87 15.31 8.77 -9.30
C GLY A 87 14.42 7.84 -8.48
N VAL A 88 13.16 8.18 -8.25
CA VAL A 88 12.17 7.31 -7.59
C VAL A 88 11.05 7.00 -8.57
N SER A 89 11.00 5.75 -9.06
CA SER A 89 9.92 5.31 -9.94
C SER A 89 8.74 4.74 -9.16
N ILE A 90 7.75 5.59 -8.88
CA ILE A 90 6.46 5.14 -8.33
C ILE A 90 5.76 4.16 -9.28
N ARG A 91 5.99 4.27 -10.59
CA ARG A 91 5.42 3.34 -11.57
C ARG A 91 5.99 1.93 -11.42
N ASP A 92 7.32 1.79 -11.34
CA ASP A 92 7.96 0.48 -11.16
C ASP A 92 7.57 -0.14 -9.81
N TYR A 93 7.32 0.72 -8.83
CA TYR A 93 6.79 0.34 -7.54
C TYR A 93 5.37 -0.23 -7.62
N LEU A 94 4.44 0.49 -8.23
CA LEU A 94 3.05 0.05 -8.45
C LEU A 94 3.01 -1.24 -9.28
N ASN A 95 3.89 -1.37 -10.27
CA ASN A 95 4.05 -2.61 -11.04
C ASN A 95 4.58 -3.77 -10.19
N SER A 96 5.46 -3.49 -9.23
CA SER A 96 5.98 -4.51 -8.29
C SER A 96 4.90 -4.97 -7.31
N ILE A 97 4.04 -4.06 -6.84
CA ILE A 97 2.83 -4.43 -6.09
C ILE A 97 1.92 -5.30 -6.96
N ALA A 98 1.60 -4.86 -8.18
CA ALA A 98 0.75 -5.61 -9.10
C ALA A 98 1.30 -7.03 -9.34
N ALA A 99 2.62 -7.17 -9.49
CA ALA A 99 3.29 -8.46 -9.63
C ALA A 99 3.26 -9.30 -8.34
N MET A 100 3.43 -8.67 -7.18
CA MET A 100 3.31 -9.33 -5.87
C MET A 100 1.89 -9.83 -5.59
N LEU A 101 0.88 -9.06 -6.02
CA LEU A 101 -0.54 -9.40 -5.89
C LEU A 101 -1.01 -10.34 -7.02
N GLY A 102 -0.18 -10.60 -8.02
CA GLY A 102 -0.40 -11.62 -9.05
C GLY A 102 -1.54 -11.29 -10.01
N LEU A 103 -1.70 -10.03 -10.42
CA LEU A 103 -2.67 -9.64 -11.44
C LEU A 103 -2.44 -10.48 -12.75
N THR A 104 -3.52 -11.07 -13.29
CA THR A 104 -3.82 -12.35 -14.02
C THR A 104 -2.80 -13.10 -14.95
N PRO A 105 -2.96 -14.44 -15.24
CA PRO A 105 -4.18 -15.32 -15.25
C PRO A 105 -4.08 -16.73 -14.54
N ILE A 106 -5.01 -17.70 -14.72
CA ILE A 106 -6.24 -18.08 -13.94
C ILE A 106 -6.02 -19.48 -13.31
N ALA A 107 -6.54 -19.79 -12.10
CA ALA A 107 -7.15 -21.11 -11.77
C ALA A 107 -7.93 -21.19 -10.43
N ALA A 108 -9.14 -21.75 -10.54
CA ALA A 108 -10.01 -22.44 -9.57
C ALA A 108 -10.21 -21.85 -8.15
N THR A 109 -11.42 -21.32 -7.97
CA THR A 109 -12.07 -20.95 -6.71
C THR A 109 -12.14 -22.13 -5.73
N ARG A 110 -11.65 -21.94 -4.51
CA ARG A 110 -12.00 -22.78 -3.34
C ARG A 110 -12.73 -21.92 -2.32
N THR A 111 -13.74 -22.53 -1.70
CA THR A 111 -14.72 -21.90 -0.82
C THR A 111 -14.13 -21.38 0.50
N ALA A 112 -14.47 -20.13 0.85
CA ALA A 112 -14.20 -19.47 2.13
C ALA A 112 -14.50 -20.29 3.38
N GLY A 113 -13.48 -20.50 4.20
CA GLY A 113 -13.63 -20.82 5.61
C GLY A 113 -13.74 -19.53 6.44
N LYS A 114 -14.72 -19.47 7.35
CA LYS A 114 -15.06 -18.34 8.24
C LYS A 114 -13.99 -18.00 9.32
N ASN A 115 -12.73 -17.80 8.96
CA ASN A 115 -11.66 -17.56 9.94
C ASN A 115 -10.95 -16.22 9.74
N ALA A 116 -11.61 -15.08 10.02
CA ALA A 116 -11.01 -13.72 10.08
C ALA A 116 -9.73 -13.58 10.96
N ARG A 117 -9.37 -14.64 11.70
CA ARG A 117 -8.15 -14.74 12.50
C ARG A 117 -6.88 -14.98 11.68
N SER A 118 -6.97 -15.58 10.49
CA SER A 118 -5.78 -15.96 9.74
C SER A 118 -5.13 -14.78 9.01
N TRP A 119 -5.95 -13.95 8.35
CA TRP A 119 -5.50 -12.68 7.78
C TRP A 119 -4.90 -11.75 8.85
N SER A 120 -5.59 -11.60 9.99
CA SER A 120 -5.08 -10.77 11.10
C SER A 120 -3.78 -11.31 11.68
N ALA A 121 -3.63 -12.62 11.83
CA ALA A 121 -2.38 -13.24 12.28
C ALA A 121 -1.22 -13.02 11.29
N MET A 122 -1.45 -13.17 9.98
CA MET A 122 -0.45 -12.84 8.95
C MET A 122 -0.01 -11.39 9.09
N MET A 123 -0.99 -10.49 9.26
CA MET A 123 -0.70 -9.07 9.40
C MET A 123 0.05 -8.72 10.68
N ASP A 124 -0.21 -9.42 11.79
CA ASP A 124 0.53 -9.28 13.04
C ASP A 124 1.98 -9.77 12.89
N GLU A 125 2.22 -10.82 12.10
CA GLU A 125 3.57 -11.28 11.83
C GLU A 125 4.35 -10.34 10.91
N ILE A 126 3.70 -9.80 9.87
CA ILE A 126 4.28 -8.74 9.02
C ILE A 126 4.66 -7.53 9.88
N ARG A 127 3.80 -7.12 10.82
CA ARG A 127 4.11 -6.04 11.78
C ARG A 127 5.29 -6.33 12.68
N ALA A 128 5.48 -7.59 13.07
CA ALA A 128 6.56 -7.96 13.96
C ALA A 128 7.94 -7.90 13.28
N VAL A 129 7.99 -8.04 11.95
CA VAL A 129 9.25 -7.99 11.18
C VAL A 129 9.57 -6.61 10.61
N SER A 130 8.57 -5.73 10.50
CA SER A 130 8.72 -4.35 10.02
C SER A 130 8.76 -3.36 11.18
N ASP A 131 9.79 -2.51 11.25
CA ASP A 131 9.90 -1.41 12.21
C ASP A 131 9.15 -0.17 11.71
N ILE A 132 7.82 -0.23 11.81
CA ILE A 132 6.93 0.83 11.32
C ILE A 132 7.03 2.09 12.16
N ASP A 133 7.26 1.95 13.47
CA ASP A 133 7.44 3.10 14.34
C ASP A 133 8.73 3.85 13.98
N GLY A 134 9.81 3.13 13.69
CA GLY A 134 11.05 3.69 13.16
C GLY A 134 10.88 4.35 11.79
N ALA A 135 10.20 3.68 10.85
CA ALA A 135 9.88 4.27 9.53
C ALA A 135 9.06 5.55 9.66
N TYR A 136 8.05 5.55 10.53
CA TYR A 136 7.21 6.72 10.78
C TYR A 136 8.01 7.86 11.39
N GLN A 137 8.85 7.59 12.39
CA GLN A 137 9.71 8.60 13.01
C GLN A 137 10.69 9.20 11.99
N LEU A 138 11.28 8.38 11.13
CA LEU A 138 12.19 8.84 10.08
C LEU A 138 11.44 9.69 9.03
N ALA A 139 10.25 9.27 8.61
CA ALA A 139 9.41 10.06 7.71
C ALA A 139 9.04 11.43 8.32
N GLN A 140 8.69 11.48 9.61
CA GLN A 140 8.42 12.74 10.31
C GLN A 140 9.66 13.63 10.41
N GLN A 141 10.86 13.04 10.56
CA GLN A 141 12.11 13.79 10.51
C GLN A 141 12.35 14.41 9.14
N PHE A 142 12.11 13.68 8.05
CA PHE A 142 12.19 14.22 6.69
C PHE A 142 11.19 15.35 6.47
N ILE A 143 9.92 15.16 6.86
CA ILE A 143 8.87 16.20 6.78
C ILE A 143 9.28 17.48 7.53
N ALA A 144 9.93 17.34 8.69
CA ALA A 144 10.39 18.48 9.47
C ALA A 144 11.70 19.12 8.96
N THR A 145 12.41 18.46 8.03
CA THR A 145 13.72 18.91 7.53
C THR A 145 13.55 19.89 6.36
N PRO A 146 14.03 21.15 6.49
CA PRO A 146 13.98 22.10 5.38
C PRO A 146 14.77 21.61 4.16
N GLY A 147 14.13 21.62 2.98
CA GLY A 147 14.74 21.17 1.73
C GLY A 147 14.67 19.65 1.50
N SER A 148 13.95 18.90 2.34
CA SER A 148 13.63 17.50 2.08
C SER A 148 12.67 17.37 0.89
N GLU A 149 13.03 16.55 -0.08
CA GLU A 149 12.14 16.23 -1.20
C GLU A 149 11.03 15.26 -0.76
N PHE A 150 11.26 14.44 0.26
CA PHE A 150 10.20 13.65 0.89
C PHE A 150 9.13 14.54 1.53
N ALA A 151 9.52 15.67 2.14
CA ALA A 151 8.55 16.67 2.64
C ALA A 151 7.72 17.28 1.50
N GLU A 152 8.35 17.58 0.35
CA GLU A 152 7.65 18.08 -0.83
C GLU A 152 6.68 17.03 -1.40
N LEU A 153 7.11 15.77 -1.51
CA LEU A 153 6.24 14.66 -1.92
C LEU A 153 5.06 14.49 -0.95
N HIS A 154 5.31 14.55 0.35
CA HIS A 154 4.25 14.49 1.36
C HIS A 154 3.23 15.60 1.16
N HIS A 155 3.66 16.85 0.96
CA HIS A 155 2.75 17.96 0.68
C HIS A 155 1.95 17.76 -0.61
N MET A 156 2.59 17.30 -1.70
CA MET A 156 1.89 16.99 -2.95
C MET A 156 0.79 15.95 -2.73
N VAL A 157 1.05 14.91 -1.93
CA VAL A 157 0.04 13.90 -1.61
C VAL A 157 -1.05 14.48 -0.71
N VAL A 158 -0.72 15.30 0.29
CA VAL A 158 -1.73 15.96 1.15
C VAL A 158 -2.76 16.73 0.32
N GLU A 159 -2.33 17.40 -0.75
CA GLU A 159 -3.21 18.14 -1.67
C GLU A 159 -4.14 17.23 -2.50
N LEU A 160 -3.86 15.92 -2.60
CA LEU A 160 -4.69 14.95 -3.31
C LEU A 160 -5.85 14.41 -2.48
N HIS A 161 -6.17 15.01 -1.33
CA HIS A 161 -7.27 14.59 -0.46
C HIS A 161 -8.57 14.30 -1.23
N ASP A 162 -9.03 15.27 -2.03
CA ASP A 162 -10.31 15.16 -2.72
C ASP A 162 -10.28 14.08 -3.81
N VAL A 163 -9.16 13.93 -4.50
CA VAL A 163 -8.93 12.87 -5.50
C VAL A 163 -8.94 11.50 -4.83
N PHE A 164 -8.28 11.37 -3.67
CA PHE A 164 -8.28 10.13 -2.91
C PHE A 164 -9.69 9.77 -2.44
N HIS A 165 -10.44 10.76 -1.94
CA HIS A 165 -11.81 10.57 -1.52
C HIS A 165 -12.71 10.14 -2.69
N GLU A 166 -12.62 10.81 -3.85
CA GLU A 166 -13.37 10.43 -5.05
C GLU A 166 -13.05 9.01 -5.53
N VAL A 167 -11.77 8.63 -5.51
CA VAL A 167 -11.35 7.25 -5.84
C VAL A 167 -11.89 6.25 -4.82
N ALA A 168 -11.85 6.56 -3.53
CA ALA A 168 -12.37 5.70 -2.47
C ALA A 168 -13.89 5.48 -2.59
N GLU A 169 -14.62 6.50 -3.04
CA GLU A 169 -16.06 6.43 -3.31
C GLU A 169 -16.41 5.83 -4.68
N HIS A 170 -15.42 5.56 -5.54
CA HIS A 170 -15.67 5.00 -6.86
C HIS A 170 -16.35 3.61 -6.75
N PRO A 171 -17.40 3.31 -7.55
CA PRO A 171 -18.16 2.06 -7.41
C PRO A 171 -17.32 0.78 -7.49
N ASP A 172 -16.31 0.74 -8.38
CA ASP A 172 -15.38 -0.40 -8.46
C ASP A 172 -14.54 -0.56 -7.18
N VAL A 173 -14.06 0.54 -6.60
CA VAL A 173 -13.25 0.53 -5.37
C VAL A 173 -14.10 0.17 -4.15
N LEU A 174 -15.33 0.68 -4.08
CA LEU A 174 -16.29 0.33 -3.04
C LEU A 174 -16.66 -1.15 -3.06
N ARG A 175 -16.87 -1.73 -4.25
CA ARG A 175 -17.16 -3.16 -4.39
C ARG A 175 -16.02 -4.02 -3.85
N VAL A 176 -14.78 -3.72 -4.24
CA VAL A 176 -13.59 -4.42 -3.75
C VAL A 176 -13.43 -4.26 -2.25
N SER A 177 -13.59 -3.04 -1.74
CA SER A 177 -13.49 -2.72 -0.31
C SER A 177 -14.54 -3.50 0.51
N ASN A 178 -15.78 -3.56 0.04
CA ASN A 178 -16.85 -4.32 0.69
C ASN A 178 -16.56 -5.82 0.70
N GLN A 179 -16.01 -6.36 -0.39
CA GLN A 179 -15.64 -7.76 -0.45
C GLN A 179 -14.46 -8.09 0.49
N LEU A 180 -13.46 -7.21 0.59
CA LEU A 180 -12.37 -7.33 1.57
C LEU A 180 -12.89 -7.29 3.01
N ARG A 181 -13.84 -6.38 3.32
CA ARG A 181 -14.54 -6.36 4.62
C ARG A 181 -15.25 -7.69 4.90
N ALA A 182 -15.91 -8.27 3.90
CA ALA A 182 -16.57 -9.57 4.03
C ALA A 182 -15.59 -10.72 4.34
N TYR A 183 -14.34 -10.64 3.84
CA TYR A 183 -13.27 -11.57 4.19
C TYR A 183 -12.66 -11.33 5.58
N GLY A 184 -13.07 -10.27 6.28
CA GLY A 184 -12.57 -9.90 7.60
C GLY A 184 -11.34 -8.99 7.56
N VAL A 185 -11.06 -8.35 6.41
CA VAL A 185 -10.07 -7.27 6.33
C VAL A 185 -10.67 -6.00 6.89
N ASP A 186 -9.98 -5.38 7.84
CA ASP A 186 -10.40 -4.12 8.46
C ASP A 186 -10.06 -2.92 7.56
N VAL A 187 -10.80 -2.79 6.45
CA VAL A 187 -10.60 -1.74 5.44
C VAL A 187 -10.81 -0.34 6.04
N ASP A 188 -11.81 -0.19 6.91
CA ASP A 188 -12.15 1.10 7.53
C ASP A 188 -10.99 1.61 8.39
N ARG A 189 -10.36 0.71 9.15
CA ARG A 189 -9.19 1.05 9.94
C ARG A 189 -7.95 1.34 9.09
N ILE A 190 -7.83 0.74 7.91
CA ILE A 190 -6.75 1.06 6.95
C ILE A 190 -6.95 2.48 6.42
N LEU A 191 -8.16 2.83 6.00
CA LEU A 191 -8.49 4.18 5.53
C LEU A 191 -8.25 5.22 6.63
N GLU A 192 -8.78 5.01 7.84
CA GLU A 192 -8.60 5.93 8.97
C GLU A 192 -7.11 6.26 9.25
N VAL A 193 -6.25 5.27 9.08
CA VAL A 193 -4.81 5.40 9.26
C VAL A 193 -4.16 6.21 8.14
N ILE A 194 -4.58 6.02 6.88
CA ILE A 194 -4.12 6.85 5.74
C ILE A 194 -4.51 8.30 5.99
N TYR A 195 -5.78 8.52 6.33
CA TYR A 195 -6.34 9.84 6.59
C TYR A 195 -5.58 10.56 7.72
N MET A 196 -5.39 9.87 8.84
CA MET A 196 -4.62 10.41 9.97
C MET A 196 -3.16 10.73 9.60
N PHE A 197 -2.52 9.93 8.74
CA PHE A 197 -1.12 10.17 8.36
C PHE A 197 -0.96 11.45 7.54
N PHE A 198 -1.82 11.65 6.54
CA PHE A 198 -1.79 12.84 5.69
C PHE A 198 -2.51 14.04 6.31
N GLY A 199 -3.01 13.91 7.55
CA GLY A 199 -3.78 14.97 8.20
C GLY A 199 -5.10 15.27 7.49
N TRP A 200 -5.60 14.33 6.70
CA TRP A 200 -6.93 14.37 6.12
C TRP A 200 -7.93 14.08 7.23
N HIS A 201 -8.66 15.11 7.63
CA HIS A 201 -9.74 14.98 8.59
C HIS A 201 -11.04 15.09 7.81
N ASP A 202 -11.82 14.01 7.78
CA ASP A 202 -13.12 14.00 7.10
C ASP A 202 -14.10 15.00 7.76
N HIS A 203 -14.94 15.59 6.92
CA HIS A 203 -16.17 16.30 7.29
C HIS A 203 -17.29 15.32 7.68
#